data_AF-R4MMN6-F1
#
_entry.id   AF-R4MMN6-F1
#
_cell.length_a   1.000
_cell.length_b   1.000
_cell.length_c   1.000
_cell.angle_alpha   90.00
_cell.angle_beta   90.00
_cell.angle_gamma   90.00
#
_symmetry.space_group_name_H-M   'P 1'
#
loop_
_entity.id
_entity.type
_entity.pdbx_description
1 polymer ?
#
loop_
_entity_poly.entity_id
_entity_poly.type
_entity_poly.pdbx_seq_one_letter_code
_entity_poly.pdbx_strand_id
1 'polypeptide(L)'
;MVTRIVILGGGPAGYEAALVAATSHPETTQVTVIDCDGIGGAAVLDDCVPSKTFIASTGLRTELRRAPHLGFHIDFDDAKISLPQIHARVKTLAAAQSADITAQLLSMGVQVIAGRGELIDSTPGLARHPSAPPPTAPPVSMRPTSCWSPPAPARGSCRRPSRTVSAF
;
A
#
# COMPACT_ATOMS: atom_id res chain seq x y z
N MET A 1 -5.20 23.17 21.87
CA MET A 1 -4.32 23.25 20.68
C MET A 1 -4.68 22.11 19.75
N VAL A 2 -4.71 22.33 18.44
CA VAL A 2 -4.93 21.26 17.46
C VAL A 2 -3.58 20.70 17.05
N THR A 3 -3.39 19.40 17.20
CA THR A 3 -2.21 18.65 16.76
C THR A 3 -2.42 18.22 15.31
N ARG A 4 -1.47 18.57 14.43
CA ARG A 4 -1.50 18.19 13.02
C ARG A 4 -0.47 17.10 12.76
N ILE A 5 -0.91 16.00 12.20
CA ILE A 5 -0.08 14.84 11.88
C ILE A 5 -0.19 14.59 10.38
N VAL A 6 0.96 14.63 9.71
CA VAL A 6 1.06 14.30 8.28
C VAL A 6 1.89 13.04 8.16
N ILE A 7 1.33 12.03 7.51
CA ILE A 7 1.94 10.72 7.30
C ILE A 7 2.26 10.60 5.81
N LEU A 8 3.54 10.42 5.50
CA LEU A 8 4.02 10.23 4.13
C LEU A 8 4.17 8.72 3.87
N GLY A 9 3.27 8.18 3.04
CA GLY A 9 3.14 6.76 2.75
C GLY A 9 1.91 6.15 3.43
N GLY A 10 1.06 5.53 2.63
CA GLY A 10 -0.17 4.85 3.02
C GLY A 10 -0.03 3.34 3.16
N GLY A 11 1.21 2.82 3.28
CA GLY A 11 1.47 1.41 3.58
C GLY A 11 1.00 0.99 4.98
N PRO A 12 1.19 -0.28 5.39
CA PRO A 12 0.72 -0.81 6.67
C PRO A 12 1.15 0.02 7.88
N ALA A 13 2.42 0.42 7.94
CA ALA A 13 2.88 1.30 9.03
C ALA A 13 2.20 2.69 8.99
N GLY A 14 1.88 3.21 7.81
CA GLY A 14 1.33 4.54 7.63
C GLY A 14 -0.16 4.62 7.95
N TYR A 15 -0.97 3.75 7.36
CA TYR A 15 -2.41 3.76 7.61
C TYR A 15 -2.73 3.32 9.05
N GLU A 16 -2.02 2.36 9.63
CA GLU A 16 -2.23 1.97 11.03
C GLU A 16 -1.88 3.11 11.99
N ALA A 17 -0.77 3.80 11.76
CA ALA A 17 -0.42 4.99 12.53
C ALA A 17 -1.50 6.09 12.40
N ALA A 18 -2.08 6.25 11.21
CA ALA A 18 -3.14 7.22 10.98
C ALA A 18 -4.42 6.89 11.75
N LEU A 19 -4.84 5.61 11.74
CA LEU A 19 -6.01 5.13 12.47
C LEU A 19 -5.85 5.33 13.99
N VAL A 20 -4.68 4.96 14.53
CA VAL A 20 -4.38 5.15 15.96
C VAL A 20 -4.35 6.63 16.33
N ALA A 21 -3.72 7.47 15.51
CA ALA A 21 -3.65 8.91 15.74
C ALA A 21 -5.04 9.57 15.70
N ALA A 22 -5.89 9.19 14.73
CA ALA A 22 -7.24 9.72 14.58
C ALA A 22 -8.16 9.32 15.74
N THR A 23 -7.99 8.11 16.29
CA THR A 23 -8.83 7.59 17.38
C THR A 23 -8.40 8.06 18.77
N SER A 24 -7.11 8.36 18.98
CA SER A 24 -6.61 8.71 20.33
C SER A 24 -7.13 10.06 20.84
N HIS A 25 -7.21 11.07 19.97
CA HIS A 25 -7.66 12.42 20.33
C HIS A 25 -8.45 13.09 19.19
N PRO A 26 -9.66 12.58 18.87
CA PRO A 26 -10.41 12.97 17.67
C PRO A 26 -10.82 14.46 17.65
N GLU A 27 -11.04 15.08 18.81
CA GLU A 27 -11.43 16.50 18.87
C GLU A 27 -10.25 17.47 18.66
N THR A 28 -9.02 17.00 18.89
CA THR A 28 -7.83 17.87 18.91
C THR A 28 -6.74 17.41 17.94
N THR A 29 -6.99 16.39 17.12
CA THR A 29 -6.01 15.85 16.16
C THR A 29 -6.56 15.88 14.74
N GLN A 30 -5.75 16.40 13.81
CA GLN A 30 -6.02 16.35 12.38
C GLN A 30 -4.94 15.49 11.72
N VAL A 31 -5.36 14.43 11.05
CA VAL A 31 -4.47 13.46 10.40
C VAL A 31 -4.64 13.54 8.89
N THR A 32 -3.51 13.61 8.18
CA THR A 32 -3.46 13.53 6.71
C THR A 32 -2.48 12.45 6.29
N VAL A 33 -2.91 11.54 5.42
CA VAL A 33 -2.09 10.51 4.80
C VAL A 33 -1.86 10.88 3.33
N ILE A 34 -0.62 10.83 2.88
CA ILE A 34 -0.23 11.14 1.50
C ILE A 34 0.42 9.91 0.88
N ASP A 35 -0.14 9.38 -0.22
CA ASP A 35 0.44 8.25 -0.95
C ASP A 35 0.20 8.37 -2.46
N CYS A 36 1.17 7.93 -3.28
CA CYS A 36 1.10 8.01 -4.74
C CYS A 36 0.66 6.72 -5.42
N ASP A 37 0.85 5.57 -4.78
CA ASP A 37 0.61 4.24 -5.34
C ASP A 37 -0.76 3.69 -4.88
N GLY A 38 -1.25 4.16 -3.74
CA GLY A 38 -2.56 3.82 -3.17
C GLY A 38 -2.47 3.38 -1.72
N ILE A 39 -3.60 3.49 -1.01
CA ILE A 39 -3.69 3.07 0.39
C ILE A 39 -3.51 1.56 0.51
N GLY A 40 -2.74 1.14 1.52
CA GLY A 40 -2.27 -0.23 1.72
C GLY A 40 -0.82 -0.44 1.28
N GLY A 41 -0.31 0.41 0.37
CA GLY A 41 1.06 0.34 -0.15
C GLY A 41 1.44 -1.02 -0.74
N ALA A 42 2.74 -1.28 -0.88
CA ALA A 42 3.25 -2.50 -1.54
C ALA A 42 2.73 -3.79 -0.89
N ALA A 43 2.57 -3.83 0.44
CA ALA A 43 2.09 -5.02 1.14
C ALA A 43 0.71 -5.47 0.65
N VAL A 44 -0.19 -4.52 0.37
CA VAL A 44 -1.56 -4.79 -0.08
C VAL A 44 -1.66 -4.87 -1.60
N LEU A 45 -0.96 -3.99 -2.32
CA LEU A 45 -1.12 -3.86 -3.76
C LEU A 45 -0.30 -4.90 -4.54
N ASP A 46 0.93 -5.19 -4.10
CA ASP A 46 1.92 -5.89 -4.94
C ASP A 46 2.66 -7.07 -4.27
N ASP A 47 2.57 -7.22 -2.94
CA ASP A 47 3.39 -8.20 -2.20
C ASP A 47 2.55 -9.23 -1.45
N CYS A 48 2.29 -9.00 -0.16
CA CYS A 48 1.77 -10.01 0.75
C CYS A 48 0.37 -10.48 0.37
N VAL A 49 -0.51 -9.57 -0.05
CA VAL A 49 -1.90 -9.88 -0.41
C VAL A 49 -1.98 -10.61 -1.75
N PRO A 50 -1.31 -10.15 -2.84
CA PRO A 50 -1.20 -10.92 -4.06
C PRO A 50 -0.59 -12.31 -3.86
N SER A 51 0.53 -12.39 -3.12
CA SER A 51 1.23 -13.66 -2.88
C SER A 51 0.35 -14.69 -2.16
N LYS A 52 -0.37 -14.26 -1.11
CA LYS A 52 -1.29 -15.13 -0.38
C LYS A 52 -2.50 -15.51 -1.23
N THR A 53 -2.97 -14.62 -2.10
CA THR A 53 -4.07 -14.92 -3.02
C THR A 53 -3.66 -15.95 -4.06
N PHE A 54 -2.44 -15.89 -4.59
CA PHE A 54 -1.90 -16.92 -5.47
C PHE A 54 -1.81 -18.28 -4.78
N ILE A 55 -1.24 -18.33 -3.58
CA ILE A 55 -1.14 -19.57 -2.78
C ILE A 55 -2.54 -20.15 -2.54
N ALA A 56 -3.49 -19.32 -2.09
CA ALA A 56 -4.87 -19.75 -1.86
C ALA A 56 -5.55 -20.26 -3.14
N SER A 57 -5.33 -19.61 -4.28
CA SER A 57 -5.93 -20.01 -5.56
C SER A 57 -5.39 -21.36 -6.06
N THR A 58 -4.15 -21.71 -5.71
CA THR A 58 -3.52 -22.98 -6.09
C THR A 58 -3.69 -24.09 -5.04
N GLY A 59 -4.12 -23.75 -3.83
CA GLY A 59 -4.31 -24.70 -2.72
C GLY A 59 -5.24 -25.87 -3.07
N LEU A 60 -6.27 -25.63 -3.89
CA LEU A 60 -7.20 -26.67 -4.34
C LEU A 60 -6.50 -27.84 -5.05
N ARG A 61 -5.42 -27.57 -5.79
CA ARG A 61 -4.65 -28.63 -6.48
C ARG A 61 -3.91 -29.55 -5.51
N THR A 62 -3.52 -29.02 -4.34
CA THR A 62 -2.94 -29.83 -3.26
C THR A 62 -3.98 -30.76 -2.65
N GLU A 63 -5.22 -30.30 -2.49
CA GLU A 63 -6.31 -31.14 -1.95
C GLU A 63 -6.79 -32.18 -2.95
N LEU A 64 -6.88 -31.84 -4.24
CA LEU A 64 -7.25 -32.81 -5.29
C LEU A 64 -6.25 -33.96 -5.41
N ARG A 65 -4.96 -33.70 -5.20
CA ARG A 65 -3.96 -34.78 -5.13
C ARG A 65 -4.23 -35.77 -3.99
N ARG A 66 -4.91 -35.35 -2.92
CA ARG A 66 -5.26 -36.19 -1.76
C ARG A 66 -6.62 -36.87 -1.93
N ALA A 67 -7.47 -36.38 -2.82
CA ALA A 67 -8.86 -36.82 -2.98
C ALA A 67 -9.02 -38.34 -3.20
N PRO A 68 -8.18 -39.04 -4.00
CA PRO A 68 -8.28 -40.50 -4.17
C PRO A 68 -8.08 -41.28 -2.86
N HIS A 69 -7.20 -40.81 -1.97
CA HIS A 69 -6.96 -41.44 -0.67
C HIS A 69 -8.12 -41.24 0.31
N LEU A 70 -9.02 -40.30 0.01
CA LEU A 70 -10.20 -39.99 0.80
C LEU A 70 -11.47 -40.63 0.21
N GLY A 71 -11.34 -41.48 -0.82
CA GLY A 71 -12.46 -42.18 -1.46
C GLY A 71 -13.18 -41.38 -2.54
N PHE A 72 -12.62 -40.25 -2.98
CA PHE A 72 -13.17 -39.47 -4.10
C PHE A 72 -12.55 -39.91 -5.43
N HIS A 73 -13.39 -40.16 -6.42
CA HIS A 73 -12.99 -40.41 -7.80
C HIS A 73 -12.91 -39.08 -8.56
N ILE A 74 -11.85 -38.31 -8.31
CA ILE A 74 -11.54 -37.06 -9.03
C ILE A 74 -10.10 -37.17 -9.51
N ASP A 75 -9.89 -37.04 -10.82
CA ASP A 75 -8.57 -37.10 -11.41
C ASP A 75 -7.89 -35.74 -11.35
N PHE A 76 -6.57 -35.76 -11.30
CA PHE A 76 -5.78 -34.52 -11.22
C PHE A 76 -5.97 -33.62 -12.45
N ASP A 77 -6.23 -34.22 -13.61
CA ASP A 77 -6.45 -33.52 -14.89
C ASP A 77 -7.81 -32.82 -14.96
N ASP A 78 -8.74 -33.11 -14.03
CA ASP A 78 -10.03 -32.43 -13.92
C ASP A 78 -9.88 -30.98 -13.44
N ALA A 79 -8.74 -30.61 -12.82
CA ALA A 79 -8.48 -29.28 -12.28
C ALA A 79 -7.55 -28.43 -13.16
N LYS A 80 -8.05 -28.09 -14.34
CA LYS A 80 -7.36 -27.16 -15.25
C LYS A 80 -7.25 -25.76 -14.63
N ILE A 81 -6.04 -25.22 -14.65
CA ILE A 81 -5.75 -23.87 -14.12
C ILE A 81 -5.96 -22.83 -15.22
N SER A 82 -6.71 -21.78 -14.90
CA SER A 82 -6.78 -20.56 -15.71
C SER A 82 -5.98 -19.44 -15.04
N LEU A 83 -4.76 -19.22 -15.52
CA LEU A 83 -3.92 -18.12 -15.03
C LEU A 83 -4.58 -16.74 -15.20
N PRO A 84 -5.29 -16.42 -16.31
CA PRO A 84 -6.00 -15.14 -16.43
C PRO A 84 -7.06 -14.94 -15.33
N GLN A 85 -7.82 -15.98 -14.97
CA GLN A 85 -8.82 -15.90 -13.92
C GLN A 85 -8.18 -15.73 -12.53
N ILE A 86 -7.07 -16.43 -12.26
CA ILE A 86 -6.31 -16.26 -11.01
C ILE A 86 -5.75 -14.83 -10.91
N HIS A 87 -5.16 -14.30 -11.98
CA HIS A 87 -4.66 -12.93 -12.01
C HIS A 87 -5.77 -11.89 -11.79
N ALA A 88 -6.94 -12.11 -12.41
CA ALA A 88 -8.10 -11.24 -12.18
C ALA A 88 -8.52 -11.27 -10.70
N ARG A 89 -8.64 -12.47 -10.11
CA ARG A 89 -8.96 -12.64 -8.68
C ARG A 89 -7.94 -11.93 -7.78
N VAL A 90 -6.65 -12.07 -8.06
CA VAL A 90 -5.56 -11.40 -7.31
C VAL A 90 -5.75 -9.89 -7.32
N LYS A 91 -5.95 -9.30 -8.50
CA LYS A 91 -6.15 -7.86 -8.64
C LYS A 91 -7.41 -7.37 -7.93
N THR A 92 -8.51 -8.12 -8.06
CA THR A 92 -9.78 -7.77 -7.41
C THR A 92 -9.65 -7.77 -5.90
N LEU A 93 -8.99 -8.79 -5.30
CA LEU A 93 -8.83 -8.85 -3.85
C LEU A 93 -7.88 -7.77 -3.31
N ALA A 94 -6.78 -7.49 -4.01
CA ALA A 94 -5.88 -6.39 -3.63
C ALA A 94 -6.59 -5.02 -3.69
N ALA A 95 -7.36 -4.77 -4.76
CA ALA A 95 -8.14 -3.54 -4.90
C ALA A 95 -9.25 -3.41 -3.86
N ALA A 96 -9.97 -4.50 -3.57
CA ALA A 96 -11.00 -4.52 -2.53
C ALA A 96 -10.41 -4.19 -1.15
N GLN A 97 -9.30 -4.83 -0.78
CA GLN A 97 -8.65 -4.57 0.50
C GLN A 97 -8.11 -3.13 0.60
N SER A 98 -7.53 -2.60 -0.48
CA SER A 98 -7.11 -1.19 -0.54
C SER A 98 -8.29 -0.23 -0.35
N ALA A 99 -9.43 -0.51 -0.99
CA ALA A 99 -10.65 0.27 -0.86
C ALA A 99 -11.22 0.21 0.56
N ASP A 100 -11.22 -0.96 1.19
CA ASP A 100 -11.70 -1.15 2.57
C ASP A 100 -10.86 -0.34 3.57
N ILE A 101 -9.53 -0.38 3.45
CA ILE A 101 -8.62 0.43 4.29
C ILE A 101 -8.86 1.92 4.06
N THR A 102 -9.04 2.33 2.80
CA THR A 102 -9.35 3.72 2.46
C THR A 102 -10.65 4.18 3.11
N ALA A 103 -11.71 3.38 3.00
CA ALA A 103 -13.01 3.68 3.61
C ALA A 103 -12.89 3.80 5.13
N GLN A 104 -12.11 2.93 5.77
CA GLN A 104 -11.85 2.98 7.20
C GLN A 104 -11.16 4.29 7.61
N LEU A 105 -10.09 4.69 6.92
CA LEU A 105 -9.40 5.96 7.17
C LEU A 105 -10.36 7.15 7.06
N LEU A 106 -11.13 7.22 5.98
CA LEU A 106 -12.08 8.30 5.74
C LEU A 106 -13.17 8.35 6.82
N SER A 107 -13.68 7.18 7.26
CA SER A 107 -14.69 7.09 8.32
C SER A 107 -14.18 7.61 9.68
N MET A 108 -12.86 7.56 9.91
CA MET A 108 -12.22 8.09 11.11
C MET A 108 -11.79 9.56 10.97
N GLY A 109 -12.19 10.24 9.89
CA GLY A 109 -11.87 11.64 9.64
C GLY A 109 -10.44 11.89 9.17
N VAL A 110 -9.70 10.85 8.78
CA VAL A 110 -8.37 11.00 8.18
C VAL A 110 -8.53 11.53 6.76
N GLN A 111 -7.77 12.57 6.42
CA GLN A 111 -7.68 13.05 5.04
C GLN A 111 -6.70 12.21 4.25
N VAL A 112 -7.10 11.72 3.08
CA VAL A 112 -6.22 10.99 2.16
C VAL A 112 -5.95 11.86 0.93
N ILE A 113 -4.67 12.08 0.64
CA ILE A 113 -4.22 12.83 -0.53
C ILE A 113 -3.43 11.90 -1.44
N ALA A 114 -3.88 11.77 -2.68
CA ALA A 114 -3.11 11.11 -3.72
C ALA A 114 -1.95 12.01 -4.14
N GLY A 115 -0.72 11.63 -3.81
CA GLY A 115 0.45 12.45 -4.12
C GLY A 115 1.74 11.95 -3.47
N ARG A 116 2.81 12.70 -3.71
CA ARG A 116 4.12 12.44 -3.11
C ARG A 116 4.48 13.60 -2.19
N GLY A 117 4.73 13.30 -0.92
CA GLY A 117 5.26 14.28 0.03
C GLY A 117 6.77 14.20 0.16
N GLU A 118 7.37 15.33 0.50
CA GLU A 118 8.80 15.47 0.75
C GLU A 118 9.00 16.46 1.89
N LEU A 119 10.00 16.20 2.75
CA LEU A 119 10.42 17.15 3.79
C LEU A 119 11.46 18.07 3.17
N ILE A 120 11.15 19.36 3.10
CA ILE A 120 11.97 20.38 2.41
C ILE A 120 12.90 21.16 3.37
N ASP A 121 12.99 20.76 4.63
CA ASP A 121 13.81 21.47 5.61
C ASP A 121 15.30 21.38 5.27
N SER A 122 16.00 22.49 5.47
CA SER A 122 17.44 22.61 5.23
C SER A 122 18.29 21.86 6.25
N THR A 123 17.72 21.49 7.41
CA THR A 123 18.45 20.87 8.52
C THR A 123 17.98 19.43 8.72
N PRO A 124 18.80 18.42 8.38
CA PRO A 124 18.48 17.02 8.61
C PRO A 124 18.25 16.74 10.10
N GLY A 125 17.19 16.00 10.44
CA GLY A 125 16.91 15.55 11.80
C GLY A 125 16.08 16.51 12.67
N LEU A 126 15.53 17.58 12.10
CA LEU A 126 14.59 18.43 12.84
C LEU A 126 13.26 17.68 13.09
N ALA A 127 13.05 17.23 14.33
CA ALA A 127 11.84 16.48 14.72
C ALA A 127 10.62 17.37 15.02
N ARG A 128 10.80 18.70 15.00
CA ARG A 128 9.74 19.68 15.20
C ARG A 128 9.83 20.76 14.15
N HIS A 129 8.88 20.75 13.22
CA HIS A 129 8.66 21.89 12.34
C HIS A 129 7.93 23.00 13.12
N PRO A 130 8.44 24.23 13.14
CA PRO A 130 7.69 25.37 13.62
C PRO A 130 6.43 25.53 12.77
N SER A 131 5.25 25.61 13.40
CA SER A 131 4.03 26.04 12.74
C SER A 131 4.08 27.55 12.51
N ALA A 132 5.01 28.02 11.68
CA ALA A 132 4.93 29.39 11.17
C ALA A 132 3.77 29.46 10.15
N PRO A 133 2.95 30.52 10.14
CA PRO A 133 2.08 30.76 9.00
C PRO A 133 2.97 30.80 7.75
N PRO A 134 2.53 30.19 6.62
CA PRO A 134 3.37 30.12 5.45
C PRO A 134 3.85 31.53 5.10
N PRO A 135 5.16 31.79 4.92
CA PRO A 135 5.56 32.98 4.19
C PRO A 135 4.81 32.93 2.88
N THR A 136 4.08 34.00 2.54
CA THR A 136 3.25 34.14 1.33
C THR A 136 3.77 33.24 0.22
N ALA A 137 3.09 32.11 0.04
CA ALA A 137 3.65 30.97 -0.66
C ALA A 137 4.11 31.41 -2.06
N PRO A 138 5.38 31.20 -2.45
CA PRO A 138 5.60 30.99 -3.87
C PRO A 138 4.73 29.79 -4.28
N PRO A 139 4.16 29.80 -5.49
CA PRO A 139 3.18 28.80 -5.90
C PRO A 139 3.72 27.42 -5.59
N VAL A 140 2.89 26.55 -5.00
CA VAL A 140 3.14 25.12 -4.89
C VAL A 140 3.56 24.67 -6.28
N SER A 141 4.87 24.54 -6.48
CA SER A 141 5.42 24.04 -7.72
C SER A 141 5.13 22.55 -7.70
N MET A 142 3.94 22.18 -8.17
CA MET A 142 3.68 20.87 -8.75
C MET A 142 4.63 20.74 -9.94
N ARG A 143 5.89 20.44 -9.65
CA ARG A 143 6.79 19.93 -10.67
C ARG A 143 6.28 18.52 -10.95
N PRO A 144 5.95 18.18 -12.21
CA PRO A 144 5.81 16.80 -12.61
C PRO A 144 7.22 16.21 -12.65
N THR A 145 7.85 16.05 -11.49
CA THR A 145 9.03 15.22 -11.37
C THR A 145 8.52 13.80 -11.42
N SER A 146 8.52 13.29 -12.66
CA SER A 146 8.37 11.89 -13.04
C SER A 146 8.57 10.96 -11.85
N CYS A 147 7.56 10.12 -11.57
CA CYS A 147 7.76 8.85 -10.89
C CYS A 147 9.06 8.28 -11.45
N TRP A 148 10.08 8.13 -10.60
CA TRP A 148 11.44 7.85 -11.02
C TRP A 148 11.41 6.80 -12.13
N SER A 149 11.65 7.28 -13.35
CA SER A 149 11.64 6.49 -14.56
C SER A 149 13.11 6.27 -14.86
N PRO A 150 13.63 5.02 -14.80
CA PRO A 150 14.90 4.77 -15.46
C PRO A 150 14.73 5.10 -16.96
N PRO A 151 15.80 5.50 -17.68
CA PRO A 151 15.72 5.69 -19.12
C PRO A 151 15.24 4.38 -19.76
N ALA A 152 13.98 4.37 -20.22
CA ALA A 152 13.32 3.22 -20.84
C ALA A 152 13.66 3.18 -22.35
N PRO A 153 13.57 2.01 -23.03
CA PRO A 153 12.44 1.08 -22.96
C PRO A 153 12.86 -0.32 -22.46
N ALA A 154 12.08 -1.12 -21.72
CA ALA A 154 10.64 -1.35 -21.80
C ALA A 154 10.07 -2.02 -20.51
N ARG A 155 8.83 -1.63 -20.19
CA ARG A 155 7.77 -2.36 -19.45
C ARG A 155 7.97 -2.74 -17.96
N GLY A 156 7.31 -1.95 -17.10
CA GLY A 156 6.32 -2.48 -16.15
C GLY A 156 6.82 -3.01 -14.81
N SER A 157 7.03 -2.11 -13.86
CA SER A 157 7.00 -2.21 -12.38
C SER A 157 8.17 -1.44 -11.78
N CYS A 158 7.86 -0.58 -10.81
CA CYS A 158 8.82 0.26 -10.12
C CYS A 158 9.74 -0.63 -9.26
N ARG A 159 10.85 -1.13 -9.83
CA ARG A 159 11.86 -1.89 -9.05
C ARG A 159 12.61 -0.93 -8.13
N ARG A 160 12.46 -1.13 -6.82
CA ARG A 160 13.30 -0.50 -5.78
C ARG A 160 14.73 -1.05 -5.83
N PRO A 161 15.76 -0.27 -5.44
CA PRO A 161 17.13 -0.73 -5.38
C PRO A 161 17.29 -1.84 -4.33
N SER A 162 17.96 -2.91 -4.72
CA SER A 162 18.36 -4.02 -3.86
C SER A 162 19.19 -3.50 -2.68
N ARG A 163 18.60 -3.50 -1.48
CA ARG A 163 19.40 -3.47 -0.25
C ARG A 163 19.86 -4.90 0.02
N THR A 164 21.14 -5.14 -0.20
CA THR A 164 21.88 -6.29 0.32
C THR A 164 21.69 -6.30 1.84
N VAL A 165 20.96 -7.28 2.36
CA VAL A 165 20.99 -7.62 3.78
C VAL A 165 22.21 -8.52 3.96
N SER A 166 23.29 -7.96 4.49
CA SER A 166 24.35 -8.77 5.09
C SER A 166 23.79 -9.35 6.38
N ALA A 167 23.55 -10.65 6.39
CA ALA A 167 23.22 -11.40 7.59
C ALA A 167 24.47 -11.55 8.48
N PHE A 168 24.31 -11.32 9.78
CA PHE A 168 24.99 -12.07 10.83
C PHE A 168 23.90 -12.80 11.62
#